data_AF-A0A2D8BV29-F1
#
_entry.id   AF-A0A2D8BV29-F1
#
_cell.length_a   1.000
_cell.length_b   1.000
_cell.length_c   1.000
_cell.angle_alpha   90.00
_cell.angle_beta   90.00
_cell.angle_gamma   90.00
#
_symmetry.space_group_name_H-M   'P 1'
#
loop_
_entity.id
_entity.type
_entity.pdbx_description
1 polymer ?
#
loop_
_entity_poly.entity_id
_entity_poly.type
_entity_poly.pdbx_seq_one_letter_code
_entity_poly.pdbx_strand_id
1 'polypeptide(L)' 'MGIKVNKIQIGGSHYKDLPIQTWDYIWSNKIGYFEGNVIKYVSRWQQKGGISDLQKAKHYLEKLIELNSK' A
#
# COMPACT_ATOMS: atom_id res chain seq x y z
N MET A 1 14.93 -0.92 -25.32
CA MET A 1 14.89 -1.38 -23.91
C MET A 1 13.70 -0.69 -23.26
N GLY A 2 12.65 -1.44 -22.90
CA GLY A 2 11.39 -0.85 -22.43
C GLY A 2 11.51 -0.17 -21.06
N ILE A 3 10.61 0.77 -20.78
CA ILE A 3 10.51 1.42 -19.47
C ILE A 3 10.14 0.35 -18.43
N LYS A 4 10.89 0.27 -17.33
CA LYS A 4 10.58 -0.66 -16.22
C LYS A 4 9.32 -0.18 -15.48
N VAL A 5 8.42 -1.11 -15.14
CA VAL A 5 7.16 -0.79 -14.44
C VAL A 5 7.39 -0.08 -13.10
N ASN A 6 8.46 -0.43 -12.37
CA ASN A 6 8.82 0.23 -11.10
C ASN A 6 9.23 1.70 -11.25
N LYS A 7 9.35 2.23 -12.47
CA LYS A 7 9.66 3.65 -12.73
C LYS A 7 8.44 4.45 -13.17
N ILE A 8 7.28 3.82 -13.35
CA ILE A 8 6.05 4.48 -13.77
C ILE A 8 4.97 4.32 -12.72
N GLN A 9 4.10 5.32 -12.62
CA GLN A 9 2.86 5.22 -11.87
C GLN A 9 1.73 5.66 -12.77
N ILE A 10 0.70 4.84 -12.91
CA ILE A 10 -0.51 5.20 -13.63
C ILE A 10 -1.45 5.92 -12.66
N GLY A 11 -1.61 7.23 -12.84
CA GLY A 11 -2.47 8.10 -12.02
C GLY A 11 -1.82 8.60 -10.73
N GLY A 12 -1.56 9.91 -10.67
CA GLY A 12 -0.88 10.57 -9.54
C GLY A 12 0.62 10.24 -9.45
N SER A 13 1.25 10.59 -8.33
CA SER A 13 2.71 10.44 -8.11
C SER A 13 3.11 9.89 -6.73
N HIS A 14 2.17 9.36 -5.97
CA HIS A 14 2.34 9.04 -4.54
C HIS A 14 3.21 7.81 -4.19
N TYR A 15 3.75 7.08 -5.17
CA TYR A 15 4.72 6.00 -4.96
C TYR A 15 6.03 6.17 -5.76
N LYS A 16 6.04 7.01 -6.80
CA LYS A 16 7.20 7.14 -7.70
C LYS A 16 8.44 7.69 -6.99
N ASP A 17 8.22 8.51 -5.97
CA ASP A 17 9.26 9.20 -5.19
C ASP A 17 9.62 8.43 -3.91
N LEU A 18 8.99 7.27 -3.66
CA LEU A 18 9.36 6.42 -2.52
C LEU A 18 10.69 5.70 -2.79
N PRO A 19 11.53 5.48 -1.75
CA PRO A 19 12.78 4.74 -1.90
C PRO A 19 12.60 3.31 -2.43
N ILE A 20 11.43 2.69 -2.17
CA ILE A 20 11.07 1.33 -2.59
C ILE A 20 9.60 1.36 -3.05
N GLN A 21 9.26 0.66 -4.14
CA GLN A 21 7.85 0.54 -4.54
C GLN A 21 7.09 -0.28 -3.49
N THR A 22 5.91 0.19 -3.09
CA THR A 22 5.14 -0.48 -2.04
C THR A 22 4.86 -1.95 -2.35
N TRP A 23 4.59 -2.30 -3.62
CA TRP A 23 4.39 -3.69 -4.02
C TRP A 23 5.66 -4.54 -3.90
N ASP A 24 6.87 -3.97 -4.06
CA ASP A 24 8.12 -4.73 -3.95
C ASP A 24 8.31 -5.21 -2.52
N TYR A 25 8.05 -4.34 -1.54
CA TYR A 25 8.10 -4.71 -0.12
C TYR A 25 7.06 -5.78 0.24
N ILE A 26 5.81 -5.62 -0.25
CA ILE A 26 4.72 -6.57 -0.03
C ILE A 26 5.07 -7.94 -0.63
N TRP A 27 5.52 -7.98 -1.88
CA TRP A 27 5.86 -9.21 -2.59
C TRP A 27 7.05 -9.92 -1.95
N SER A 28 8.13 -9.18 -1.65
CA SER A 28 9.35 -9.75 -1.08
C SER A 28 9.13 -10.40 0.29
N ASN A 29 8.17 -9.89 1.06
CA ASN A 29 7.84 -10.41 2.38
C ASN A 29 6.62 -11.35 2.39
N LYS A 30 6.12 -11.77 1.21
CA LYS A 30 4.94 -12.65 1.06
C LYS A 30 3.71 -12.15 1.83
N ILE A 31 3.54 -10.83 1.86
CA ILE A 31 2.46 -10.17 2.61
C ILE A 31 1.14 -10.31 1.85
N GLY A 32 0.09 -10.71 2.58
CA GLY A 32 -1.25 -10.97 2.03
C GLY A 32 -2.02 -9.70 1.66
N TYR A 33 -3.27 -9.91 1.20
CA TYR A 33 -4.12 -8.84 0.70
C TYR A 33 -4.46 -7.78 1.76
N PHE A 34 -4.77 -8.19 3.00
CA PHE A 34 -5.20 -7.24 4.04
C PHE A 34 -4.04 -6.34 4.47
N GLU A 35 -2.94 -6.94 4.90
CA GLU A 35 -1.71 -6.26 5.31
C GLU A 35 -1.09 -5.46 4.15
N GLY A 36 -1.13 -6.00 2.93
CA GLY A 36 -0.67 -5.29 1.74
C GLY A 36 -1.45 -4.01 1.47
N ASN A 37 -2.76 -4.01 1.70
CA ASN A 37 -3.56 -2.78 1.62
C ASN A 37 -3.23 -1.81 2.74
N VAL A 38 -2.97 -2.28 3.97
CA VAL A 38 -2.51 -1.42 5.07
C VAL A 38 -1.23 -0.68 4.65
N ILE A 39 -0.22 -1.40 4.18
CA ILE A 39 1.06 -0.81 3.72
C ILE A 39 0.80 0.17 2.59
N LYS A 40 0.00 -0.21 1.57
CA LYS A 40 -0.38 0.65 0.44
C LYS A 40 -0.93 2.01 0.89
N TYR A 41 -1.89 2.01 1.81
CA TYR A 41 -2.53 3.25 2.27
C TYR A 41 -1.64 4.06 3.21
N VAL A 42 -0.89 3.41 4.10
CA VAL A 42 0.06 4.08 5.01
C VAL A 42 1.27 4.64 4.25
N SER A 43 1.69 4.06 3.14
CA SER A 43 2.78 4.64 2.34
C SER A 43 2.37 5.93 1.61
N ARG A 44 1.10 6.07 1.25
CA ARG A 44 0.66 7.14 0.33
C ARG A 44 -0.16 8.26 0.97
N TRP A 45 -0.60 8.12 2.21
CA TRP A 45 -1.63 9.01 2.79
C TRP A 45 -1.27 10.50 2.74
N GLN A 46 -0.01 10.87 2.94
CA GLN A 46 0.44 12.27 2.89
C GLN A 46 0.38 12.83 1.47
N GLN A 47 0.62 11.97 0.48
CA GLN A 47 0.70 12.34 -0.93
C GLN A 47 -0.61 12.09 -1.70
N LYS A 48 -1.55 11.33 -1.09
CA LYS A 48 -2.86 11.00 -1.66
C LYS A 48 -3.84 10.67 -0.55
N GLY A 49 -5.05 11.23 -0.64
CA GLY A 49 -6.19 10.80 0.17
C GLY A 49 -6.17 11.25 1.64
N GLY A 50 -5.01 11.67 2.18
CA GLY A 50 -4.91 12.20 3.54
C GLY A 50 -5.42 11.21 4.58
N ILE A 51 -6.14 11.73 5.58
CA ILE A 51 -6.73 10.93 6.66
C ILE A 51 -7.68 9.83 6.12
N SER A 52 -8.34 10.02 4.98
CA SER A 52 -9.21 8.98 4.39
C SER A 52 -8.44 7.69 4.07
N ASP A 53 -7.19 7.79 3.64
CA ASP A 53 -6.37 6.60 3.39
C ASP A 53 -5.94 5.93 4.71
N LEU A 54 -5.67 6.70 5.77
CA LEU A 54 -5.45 6.12 7.10
C LEU A 54 -6.70 5.38 7.63
N GLN A 55 -7.90 5.92 7.39
CA GLN A 55 -9.14 5.23 7.75
C GLN A 55 -9.34 3.94 6.94
N LYS A 56 -8.96 3.91 5.66
CA LYS A 56 -8.95 2.66 4.87
C LYS A 56 -7.95 1.67 5.44
N ALA A 57 -6.74 2.10 5.79
CA ALA A 57 -5.75 1.23 6.44
C ALA A 57 -6.30 0.61 7.73
N LYS A 58 -6.92 1.43 8.59
CA LYS A 58 -7.61 0.98 9.81
C LYS A 58 -8.67 -0.09 9.50
N HIS A 59 -9.50 0.13 8.50
CA HIS A 59 -10.55 -0.81 8.12
C HIS A 59 -10.02 -2.18 7.66
N TYR A 60 -8.94 -2.19 6.87
CA TYR A 60 -8.27 -3.44 6.47
C TYR A 60 -7.67 -4.17 7.68
N LEU A 61 -7.11 -3.43 8.64
CA LEU A 61 -6.57 -3.99 9.87
C LEU A 61 -7.68 -4.56 10.77
N GLU A 62 -8.80 -3.86 10.90
CA GLU A 62 -9.99 -4.36 11.63
C GLU A 62 -10.49 -5.68 11.04
N LYS A 63 -10.60 -5.79 9.71
CA LYS A 63 -11.01 -7.05 9.08
C LYS A 63 -10.00 -8.17 9.29
N LEU A 64 -8.70 -7.87 9.26
CA LEU A 64 -7.67 -8.87 9.56
C LEU A 64 -7.78 -9.38 11.01
N ILE A 65 -8.05 -8.48 11.96
CA ILE A 65 -8.29 -8.85 13.36
C ILE A 65 -9.54 -9.73 13.47
N GLU A 66 -10.64 -9.38 12.82
CA GLU A 66 -11.89 -10.17 12.80
C GLU A 66 -11.65 -11.59 12.30
N LEU A 67 -10.85 -11.78 11.25
CA LEU A 67 -10.54 -13.11 10.70
C LEU A 67 -9.65 -13.97 11.62
N ASN A 68 -8.93 -13.36 12.55
CA ASN A 68 -7.97 -14.03 13.44
C ASN A 68 -8.42 -14.06 14.91
N SER A 69 -9.47 -13.35 15.26
CA SER A 69 -10.06 -13.31 16.59
C SER A 69 -11.30 -14.20 16.57
N LYS A 70 -11.22 -15.34 17.27
CA LYS A 70 -12.38 -16.20 17.52
C LYS A 70 -13.16 -15.69 18.71
#